data_AF-A0A143PMA5-F1
#
_entry.id   AF-A0A143PMA5-F1
#
_cell.length_a   1.000
_cell.length_b   1.000
_cell.length_c   1.000
_cell.angle_alpha   90.00
_cell.angle_beta   90.00
_cell.angle_gamma   90.00
#
_symmetry.space_group_name_H-M   'P 1'
#
loop_
_entity.id
_entity.type
_entity.pdbx_description
1 polymer ?
#
loop_
_entity_poly.entity_id
_entity_poly.type
_entity_poly.pdbx_seq_one_letter_code
_entity_poly.pdbx_strand_id
1 'polypeptide(L)' 'MSEKKLSREDAYMLCSLATSLRVTQAVDATKGIHAILAKSIFTAQ' A
#
# COMPACT_ATOMS: atom_id res chain seq x y z
N MET A 1 2.08 -2.98 -9.86
CA MET A 1 2.74 -4.21 -10.37
C MET A 1 4.05 -3.89 -11.07
N SER A 2 4.08 -2.93 -12.00
CA SER A 2 5.22 -2.69 -12.91
C SER A 2 6.53 -2.26 -12.25
N GLU A 3 6.51 -1.38 -11.24
CA GLU A 3 7.77 -0.87 -10.63
C GLU A 3 8.51 -1.94 -9.81
N LYS A 4 7.78 -2.72 -9.00
CA LYS A 4 8.33 -3.84 -8.21
C LYS A 4 8.21 -5.21 -8.90
N LYS A 5 7.78 -5.22 -10.17
CA LYS A 5 7.58 -6.41 -11.02
C LYS A 5 6.78 -7.54 -10.34
N LEU A 6 5.81 -7.19 -9.51
CA LEU A 6 4.93 -8.17 -8.85
C LEU A 6 3.79 -8.58 -9.77
N SER A 7 3.35 -9.83 -9.66
CA SER A 7 2.08 -10.26 -10.24
C SER A 7 0.90 -9.55 -9.53
N ARG A 8 -0.31 -9.69 -10.07
CA ARG A 8 -1.50 -9.10 -9.46
C ARG A 8 -1.79 -9.68 -8.09
N GLU A 9 -1.73 -11.00 -8.01
CA GLU A 9 -2.04 -11.74 -6.79
C GLU A 9 -1.00 -11.46 -5.71
N ASP A 10 0.28 -11.39 -6.07
CA ASP A 10 1.35 -11.06 -5.12
C ASP A 10 1.22 -9.64 -4.58
N ALA A 11 0.91 -8.67 -5.46
CA ALA A 11 0.68 -7.29 -5.03
C ALA A 11 -0.55 -7.18 -4.12
N TYR A 12 -1.61 -7.94 -4.42
CA TYR A 12 -2.81 -7.97 -3.59
C TYR A 12 -2.53 -8.56 -2.20
N MET A 13 -1.84 -9.70 -2.15
CA MET A 13 -1.44 -10.34 -0.90
C MET A 13 -0.51 -9.45 -0.07
N LEU A 14 0.50 -8.84 -0.69
CA LEU A 14 1.41 -7.92 -0.03
C LEU A 14 0.65 -6.74 0.60
N CYS A 15 -0.22 -6.08 -0.17
CA CYS A 15 -0.97 -4.95 0.34
C CYS A 15 -1.97 -5.33 1.44
N SER A 16 -2.54 -6.53 1.37
CA SER A 16 -3.49 -7.00 2.38
C SER A 16 -2.83 -7.28 3.73
N LEU A 17 -1.57 -7.72 3.72
CA LEU A 17 -0.86 -8.15 4.93
C LEU A 17 0.10 -7.11 5.49
N ALA A 18 0.74 -6.31 4.63
CA ALA A 18 1.86 -5.45 5.02
C ALA A 18 1.60 -3.95 4.86
N THR A 19 0.55 -3.54 4.14
CA THR A 19 0.24 -2.12 3.96
C THR A 19 -0.69 -1.63 5.07
N SER A 20 -0.35 -0.49 5.67
CA SER A 20 -1.24 0.21 6.61
C SER A 20 -2.07 1.27 5.88
N LEU A 21 -3.39 1.21 6.02
CA LEU A 21 -4.30 2.21 5.46
C LEU A 21 -4.72 3.18 6.57
N ARG A 22 -4.57 4.48 6.32
CA ARG A 22 -4.95 5.54 7.27
C ARG A 22 -5.93 6.50 6.63
N VAL A 23 -7.04 6.76 7.33
CA VAL A 23 -7.99 7.80 6.93
C VAL A 23 -7.31 9.15 7.12
N THR A 24 -7.24 9.91 6.03
CA THR A 24 -6.63 11.24 6.05
C THR A 24 -7.69 12.30 6.29
N GLN A 25 -8.83 12.15 5.62
CA GLN A 25 -9.97 13.02 5.78
C GLN A 25 -11.25 12.30 5.40
N ALA A 26 -12.33 12.70 6.06
CA ALA A 26 -13.68 12.25 5.81
C ALA A 26 -14.68 13.43 5.87
N VAL A 27 -14.17 14.66 5.87
CA VAL A 27 -14.95 15.90 6.02
C VAL A 27 -14.97 16.72 4.73
N ASP A 28 -14.15 16.37 3.74
CA ASP A 28 -14.22 16.96 2.42
C ASP A 28 -15.25 16.20 1.56
N ALA A 29 -15.66 16.79 0.44
CA ALA A 29 -16.59 16.15 -0.49
C ALA A 29 -16.07 14.81 -1.03
N THR A 30 -14.75 14.69 -1.22
CA THR A 30 -14.06 13.45 -1.56
C THR A 30 -13.47 12.88 -0.28
N LYS A 31 -13.53 11.57 -0.03
CA LYS A 31 -12.86 10.95 1.13
C LYS A 31 -11.42 10.57 0.79
N GLY A 32 -10.50 10.72 1.75
CA GLY A 32 -9.07 10.49 1.55
C GLY A 32 -8.50 9.36 2.40
N ILE A 33 -7.72 8.47 1.77
CA ILE A 33 -6.95 7.43 2.46
C ILE A 33 -5.51 7.45 1.95
N HIS A 34 -4.56 7.33 2.87
CA HIS A 34 -3.15 7.06 2.54
C HIS A 34 -2.79 5.61 2.83
N ALA A 35 -2.13 4.96 1.87
CA ALA A 35 -1.52 3.66 2.01
C ALA A 35 -0.02 3.82 2.32
N ILE A 36 0.43 3.26 3.45
CA ILE A 36 1.81 3.33 3.91
C ILE A 36 2.42 1.93 3.83
N LEU A 37 3.58 1.80 3.17
CA LEU A 37 4.35 0.57 3.07
C LEU A 37 5.83 0.87 3.33
N ALA A 38 6.46 0.10 4.22
CA ALA A 38 7.86 0.29 4.57
C ALA A 38 8.77 -0.07 3.39
N LYS A 39 9.72 0.81 3.03
CA LYS A 39 10.65 0.57 1.92
C LYS A 39 11.55 -0.65 2.13
N SER A 40 11.86 -0.96 3.39
CA SER A 40 12.69 -2.10 3.79
C SER A 40 12.12 -3.44 3.34
N ILE A 41 10.82 -3.54 3.08
CA ILE A 41 10.20 -4.78 2.59
C ILE A 41 10.72 -5.22 1.21
N PHE A 42 11.37 -4.31 0.47
CA PHE A 42 11.92 -4.57 -0.86
C PHE A 42 13.45 -4.58 -0.92
N THR A 43 14.13 -4.42 0.20
CA THR A 43 15.59 -4.47 0.29
C THR A 43 15.99 -5.59 1.23
N ALA A 44 16.97 -6.43 0.85
CA ALA A 44 17.58 -7.34 1.82
C ALA A 44 18.17 -6.50 2.96
N GLN A 45 17.95 -6.95 4.21
CA GLN A 45 18.42 -6.27 5.41
C GLN A 45 19.94 -6.18 5.44
#